data_AF-A0A080ZN16-F1
#
_entry.id   AF-A0A080ZN16-F1
#
_cell.length_a   1.000
_cell.length_b   1.000
_cell.length_c   1.000
_cell.angle_alpha   90.00
_cell.angle_beta   90.00
_cell.angle_gamma   90.00
#
_symmetry.space_group_name_H-M   'P 1'
#
loop_
_entity.id
_entity.type
_entity.pdbx_description
1 polymer ?
#
loop_
_entity_poly.entity_id
_entity_poly.type
_entity_poly.pdbx_seq_one_letter_code
_entity_poly.pdbx_strand_id
1 'polypeptide(L)'
;MDFYTLRPPNYRFLSDSIIGGVVQRRRSSRDVVSEEYRAPQSYRDYYRPRQPSYPATRPYESRPVNRTSCGSERSVIPQRDAEAVLGLLSLTSGTKRQRVESPDYSSRKLHCARTEASTPQPETDTESLNSEKQEAAAAKCREEKRLDYMHDDRISHLKKQTLKLREEIDKVEYRRREISALPARHNGWDVAVEYFKLFRYGLQSRGRSTIIKHSDEQLAFLRKTMSPNVVLNTGQGHDAMLRSWKCISLWFKDVEVKVEGLDRSAAGSLEAITETSVTVTERTLRNVFPHLISRNGTNCELAEQLLGRRIVMRGLTRFEWDSASRCFTSVIAHSDLLTPMLHLLGNVEDVAQVFQRSSVTPDFQWRSMV
;
A
#
# COMPACT_ATOMS: atom_id res chain seq x y z
N MET A 1 -2.36 -52.14 17.35
CA MET A 1 -2.20 -52.02 15.88
C MET A 1 -3.49 -51.39 15.39
N ASP A 2 -3.58 -50.06 15.45
CA ASP A 2 -4.87 -49.36 15.49
C ASP A 2 -4.89 -48.23 14.45
N PHE A 3 -5.59 -48.48 13.34
CA PHE A 3 -5.64 -47.58 12.20
C PHE A 3 -6.69 -46.48 12.39
N TYR A 4 -6.28 -45.34 12.96
CA TYR A 4 -7.12 -44.15 13.02
C TYR A 4 -7.25 -43.49 11.64
N THR A 5 -8.40 -43.71 10.98
CA THR A 5 -8.73 -43.10 9.69
C THR A 5 -9.24 -41.67 9.90
N LEU A 6 -8.39 -40.67 9.61
CA LEU A 6 -8.77 -39.26 9.61
C LEU A 6 -9.76 -38.97 8.47
N ARG A 7 -10.96 -38.47 8.81
CA ARG A 7 -11.92 -37.94 7.83
C ARG A 7 -11.79 -36.41 7.74
N PRO A 8 -11.75 -35.81 6.54
CA PRO A 8 -11.65 -34.36 6.39
C PRO A 8 -12.95 -33.63 6.81
N PRO A 9 -12.85 -32.38 7.31
CA PRO A 9 -13.93 -31.72 8.06
C PRO A 9 -14.99 -31.01 7.19
N ASN A 10 -15.44 -31.62 6.08
CA ASN A 10 -16.42 -30.99 5.16
C ASN A 10 -17.45 -31.96 4.53
N TYR A 11 -17.73 -33.10 5.17
CA TYR A 11 -18.63 -34.14 4.65
C TYR A 11 -20.14 -33.76 4.61
N ARG A 12 -20.59 -32.65 5.23
CA ARG A 12 -22.03 -32.36 5.44
C ARG A 12 -22.63 -31.17 4.69
N PHE A 13 -21.93 -30.56 3.73
CA PHE A 13 -22.40 -29.34 3.04
C PHE A 13 -22.19 -29.34 1.51
N LEU A 14 -22.36 -30.49 0.85
CA LEU A 14 -22.47 -30.56 -0.60
C LEU A 14 -23.79 -31.27 -0.97
N SER A 15 -24.72 -30.52 -1.54
CA SER A 15 -25.92 -31.05 -2.19
C SER A 15 -25.64 -31.26 -3.69
N ASP A 16 -26.01 -32.41 -4.24
CA ASP A 16 -25.63 -32.89 -5.59
C ASP A 16 -26.33 -32.17 -6.76
N SER A 17 -26.33 -30.83 -6.78
CA SER A 17 -27.04 -30.01 -7.77
C SER A 17 -26.18 -28.96 -8.48
N ILE A 18 -24.84 -29.00 -8.33
CA ILE A 18 -23.91 -28.11 -9.06
C ILE A 18 -22.74 -28.90 -9.70
N ILE A 19 -23.07 -29.86 -10.59
CA ILE A 19 -22.12 -30.43 -11.55
C ILE A 19 -22.73 -30.34 -12.96
N GLY A 20 -22.79 -29.11 -13.48
CA GLY A 20 -23.17 -28.85 -14.87
C GLY A 20 -21.96 -28.88 -15.80
N GLY A 21 -21.87 -29.88 -16.68
CA GLY A 21 -21.06 -29.79 -17.91
C GLY A 21 -19.58 -30.18 -17.83
N VAL A 22 -19.24 -31.37 -17.31
CA VAL A 22 -17.90 -31.95 -17.53
C VAL A 22 -17.82 -32.56 -18.95
N VAL A 23 -17.21 -31.84 -19.89
CA VAL A 23 -16.87 -32.38 -21.22
C VAL A 23 -15.49 -33.03 -21.18
N GLN A 24 -15.44 -34.36 -21.08
CA GLN A 24 -14.20 -35.12 -21.26
C GLN A 24 -13.68 -34.98 -22.71
N ARG A 25 -12.62 -34.19 -22.91
CA ARG A 25 -11.83 -34.26 -24.16
C ARG A 25 -10.96 -35.50 -24.17
N ARG A 26 -11.49 -36.59 -24.75
CA ARG A 26 -10.62 -37.64 -25.33
C ARG A 26 -9.80 -37.04 -26.46
N ARG A 27 -8.49 -37.29 -26.47
CA ARG A 27 -7.69 -37.34 -27.71
C ARG A 27 -6.93 -38.67 -27.76
N SER A 28 -6.69 -39.12 -28.99
CA SER A 28 -6.36 -40.50 -29.33
C SER A 28 -4.94 -40.92 -28.92
N SER A 29 -4.80 -42.21 -28.66
CA SER A 29 -3.52 -42.93 -28.68
C SER A 29 -2.95 -43.01 -30.12
N ARG A 30 -1.67 -43.43 -30.20
CA ARG A 30 -0.69 -43.47 -31.32
C ARG A 30 0.36 -42.34 -31.22
N ASP A 31 1.66 -42.61 -31.10
CA ASP A 31 2.41 -43.89 -31.24
C ASP A 31 3.46 -44.13 -30.14
N VAL A 32 3.82 -45.41 -29.97
CA VAL A 32 4.90 -45.90 -29.11
C VAL A 32 6.08 -46.29 -29.98
N VAL A 33 7.25 -45.71 -29.73
CA VAL A 33 8.56 -46.33 -30.05
C VAL A 33 9.50 -46.04 -28.87
N SER A 34 10.27 -47.05 -28.47
CA SER A 34 11.20 -47.02 -27.35
C SER A 34 12.51 -47.68 -27.79
N GLU A 35 13.63 -46.96 -27.64
CA GLU A 35 15.05 -47.39 -27.69
C GLU A 35 15.84 -46.07 -27.49
N GLU A 36 16.75 -45.85 -26.54
CA GLU A 36 17.72 -46.71 -25.84
C GLU A 36 18.83 -47.27 -26.76
N TYR A 37 19.87 -46.47 -27.06
CA TYR A 37 21.27 -46.76 -26.70
C TYR A 37 22.30 -45.73 -27.24
N ARG A 38 23.36 -45.52 -26.44
CA ARG A 38 24.78 -45.31 -26.84
C ARG A 38 25.20 -44.05 -27.63
N ALA A 39 25.77 -43.08 -26.92
CA ALA A 39 26.97 -42.35 -27.37
C ALA A 39 28.21 -43.28 -27.22
N PRO A 40 29.34 -43.09 -27.94
CA PRO A 40 30.24 -41.95 -27.67
C PRO A 40 31.12 -41.44 -28.85
N GLN A 41 31.78 -40.28 -28.63
CA GLN A 41 33.08 -39.87 -29.25
C GLN A 41 33.07 -39.58 -30.80
N SER A 42 34.01 -38.87 -31.43
CA SER A 42 35.14 -38.01 -31.02
C SER A 42 35.75 -37.31 -32.27
N TYR A 43 36.11 -36.01 -32.19
CA TYR A 43 37.02 -35.30 -33.14
C TYR A 43 36.44 -35.17 -34.60
N ARG A 44 36.84 -34.24 -35.48
CA ARG A 44 37.84 -33.13 -35.47
C ARG A 44 37.47 -32.07 -36.52
N ASP A 45 38.06 -30.87 -36.38
CA ASP A 45 38.47 -29.88 -37.41
C ASP A 45 37.71 -29.76 -38.74
N TYR A 46 37.26 -28.53 -39.09
CA TYR A 46 37.90 -27.74 -40.16
C TYR A 46 37.49 -26.27 -40.09
N TYR A 47 38.47 -25.37 -40.14
CA TYR A 47 38.27 -23.93 -40.31
C TYR A 47 37.88 -23.59 -41.76
N ARG A 48 36.95 -22.65 -41.96
CA ARG A 48 36.94 -21.78 -43.14
C ARG A 48 36.37 -20.38 -42.80
N PRO A 49 37.17 -19.30 -42.89
CA PRO A 49 36.70 -17.94 -42.68
C PRO A 49 36.31 -17.25 -44.01
N ARG A 50 35.25 -16.41 -43.99
CA ARG A 50 35.12 -15.23 -44.88
C ARG A 50 33.98 -14.30 -44.44
N GLN A 51 34.37 -13.26 -43.71
CA GLN A 51 34.10 -11.81 -43.85
C GLN A 51 32.78 -11.23 -44.44
N PRO A 52 32.47 -9.95 -44.13
CA PRO A 52 31.11 -9.52 -43.82
C PRO A 52 30.37 -8.78 -44.94
N SER A 53 29.05 -8.72 -44.80
CA SER A 53 28.15 -7.86 -45.58
C SER A 53 27.36 -6.91 -44.68
N TYR A 54 27.78 -5.65 -44.61
CA TYR A 54 26.84 -4.54 -44.42
C TYR A 54 26.12 -4.27 -45.75
N PRO A 55 24.91 -3.70 -45.76
CA PRO A 55 24.87 -2.25 -45.98
C PRO A 55 23.72 -1.47 -45.29
N ALA A 56 23.88 -0.15 -45.36
CA ALA A 56 22.81 0.87 -45.45
C ALA A 56 21.97 1.21 -44.21
N THR A 57 22.55 2.08 -43.38
CA THR A 57 21.85 3.16 -42.67
C THR A 57 20.91 3.95 -43.60
N ARG A 58 19.66 4.23 -43.17
CA ARG A 58 18.84 5.41 -43.56
C ARG A 58 17.59 5.52 -42.64
N PRO A 59 16.90 6.68 -42.57
CA PRO A 59 16.99 7.45 -41.33
C PRO A 59 15.66 7.66 -40.59
N TYR A 60 15.79 8.25 -39.41
CA TYR A 60 14.75 8.81 -38.56
C TYR A 60 13.83 9.78 -39.33
N GLU A 61 12.54 9.44 -39.44
CA GLU A 61 11.47 10.39 -39.75
C GLU A 61 10.50 10.49 -38.57
N SER A 62 10.49 11.65 -37.92
CA SER A 62 9.55 12.01 -36.86
C SER A 62 8.46 12.94 -37.39
N ARG A 63 7.18 12.53 -37.35
CA ARG A 63 5.99 13.39 -37.57
C ARG A 63 4.69 12.63 -37.24
N PRO A 64 3.58 13.31 -36.95
CA PRO A 64 3.40 14.21 -35.81
C PRO A 64 2.22 13.77 -34.92
N VAL A 65 2.07 14.41 -33.76
CA VAL A 65 0.88 14.24 -32.89
C VAL A 65 -0.37 14.79 -33.58
N ASN A 66 -1.45 14.01 -33.62
CA ASN A 66 -2.81 14.53 -33.75
C ASN A 66 -3.66 14.00 -32.60
N ARG A 67 -4.21 14.94 -31.81
CA ARG A 67 -5.19 14.65 -30.75
C ARG A 67 -6.59 14.62 -31.36
N THR A 68 -7.36 13.59 -31.04
CA THR A 68 -8.83 13.63 -31.15
C THR A 68 -9.42 12.97 -29.91
N SER A 69 -10.39 13.64 -29.27
CA SER A 69 -10.90 13.24 -27.95
C SER A 69 -12.28 12.58 -28.02
N CYS A 70 -12.39 11.37 -27.49
CA CYS A 70 -13.56 10.78 -26.83
C CYS A 70 -13.09 9.48 -26.16
N GLY A 71 -13.56 9.08 -24.98
CA GLY A 71 -14.44 9.76 -24.04
C GLY A 71 -14.59 8.91 -22.77
N SER A 72 -14.50 9.55 -21.60
CA SER A 72 -14.98 9.10 -20.28
C SER A 72 -15.00 7.58 -19.94
N GLU A 73 -14.09 7.17 -19.05
CA GLU A 73 -14.46 6.31 -17.91
C GLU A 73 -13.58 6.69 -16.69
N ARG A 74 -14.17 7.36 -15.70
CA ARG A 74 -13.51 7.73 -14.45
C ARG A 74 -13.82 6.70 -13.38
N SER A 75 -12.82 5.97 -12.90
CA SER A 75 -12.93 5.21 -11.64
C SER A 75 -13.28 6.15 -10.49
N VAL A 76 -14.32 5.81 -9.75
CA VAL A 76 -14.91 6.63 -8.70
C VAL A 76 -14.05 6.61 -7.44
N ILE A 77 -13.58 7.79 -7.02
CA ILE A 77 -13.02 8.01 -5.67
C ILE A 77 -14.20 8.30 -4.73
N PRO A 78 -14.33 7.62 -3.57
CA PRO A 78 -15.37 7.92 -2.60
C PRO A 78 -15.28 9.38 -2.10
N GLN A 79 -16.35 10.14 -2.33
CA GLN A 79 -16.40 11.58 -2.08
C GLN A 79 -16.64 11.89 -0.60
N ARG A 80 -15.63 11.68 0.25
CA ARG A 80 -15.65 12.14 1.67
C ARG A 80 -14.39 12.83 2.16
N ASP A 81 -13.21 12.56 1.59
CA ASP A 81 -11.94 13.01 2.21
C ASP A 81 -11.24 14.17 1.46
N ALA A 82 -11.76 14.60 0.30
CA ALA A 82 -11.15 15.66 -0.51
C ALA A 82 -11.25 17.06 0.12
N GLU A 83 -12.32 17.36 0.86
CA GLU A 83 -12.54 18.67 1.47
C GLU A 83 -11.65 18.90 2.70
N ALA A 84 -11.32 17.83 3.44
CA ALA A 84 -10.44 17.90 4.61
C ALA A 84 -8.99 18.28 4.25
N VAL A 85 -8.49 17.80 3.10
CA VAL A 85 -7.11 18.05 2.65
C VAL A 85 -6.93 19.48 2.12
N LEU A 86 -7.95 20.04 1.44
CA LEU A 86 -7.92 21.42 0.97
C LEU A 86 -7.98 22.43 2.13
N GLY A 87 -8.71 22.13 3.21
CA GLY A 87 -8.79 23.02 4.38
C GLY A 87 -7.47 23.16 5.16
N LEU A 88 -6.62 22.13 5.18
CA LEU A 88 -5.35 22.12 5.91
C LEU A 88 -4.24 22.96 5.25
N LEU A 89 -4.24 23.06 3.92
CA LEU A 89 -3.20 23.79 3.18
C LEU A 89 -3.37 25.32 3.23
N SER A 90 -4.56 25.83 3.55
CA SER A 90 -4.82 27.27 3.67
C SER A 90 -4.37 27.89 5.01
N LEU A 91 -3.95 27.08 5.99
CA LEU A 91 -3.54 27.57 7.32
C LEU A 91 -2.01 27.74 7.47
N THR A 92 -1.22 27.38 6.45
CA THR A 92 0.26 27.36 6.52
C THR A 92 0.96 28.20 5.46
N SER A 93 0.49 29.43 5.22
CA SER A 93 1.24 30.44 4.47
C SER A 93 1.08 31.82 5.12
N GLY A 94 2.01 32.17 6.01
CA GLY A 94 1.99 33.45 6.72
C GLY A 94 2.47 34.61 5.84
N THR A 95 1.61 35.60 5.62
CA THR A 95 2.00 36.92 5.12
C THR A 95 1.28 38.04 5.89
N LYS A 96 1.99 39.17 5.99
CA LYS A 96 1.71 40.37 6.80
C LYS A 96 0.23 40.71 7.03
N ARG A 97 -0.15 40.86 8.31
CA ARG A 97 -1.40 41.53 8.72
C ARG A 97 -1.39 42.99 8.25
N GLN A 98 -2.25 43.33 7.30
CA GLN A 98 -2.71 44.71 7.10
C GLN A 98 -4.10 44.84 7.74
N ARG A 99 -4.26 45.86 8.59
CA ARG A 99 -5.51 46.13 9.30
C ARG A 99 -6.56 46.61 8.29
N VAL A 100 -7.61 45.83 8.08
CA VAL A 100 -8.82 46.26 7.37
C VAL A 100 -9.93 46.36 8.42
N GLU A 101 -10.61 47.49 8.43
CA GLU A 101 -11.62 47.82 9.44
C GLU A 101 -12.96 47.16 9.14
N SER A 102 -13.67 46.78 10.20
CA SER A 102 -15.01 46.22 10.13
C SER A 102 -16.01 47.27 9.61
N PRO A 103 -16.95 46.94 8.72
CA PRO A 103 -18.10 47.80 8.47
C PRO A 103 -19.04 47.75 9.68
N ASP A 104 -19.03 48.84 10.45
CA ASP A 104 -19.90 49.05 11.60
C ASP A 104 -21.35 49.26 11.13
N TYR A 105 -22.26 48.33 11.46
CA TYR A 105 -23.65 48.40 10.98
C TYR A 105 -24.48 49.35 11.87
N SER A 106 -24.27 50.65 11.63
CA SER A 106 -24.88 51.74 12.38
C SER A 106 -26.41 51.69 12.36
N SER A 107 -27.01 51.57 13.54
CA SER A 107 -28.45 51.73 13.77
C SER A 107 -28.90 53.17 13.49
N ARG A 108 -29.19 53.48 12.22
CA ARG A 108 -29.77 54.78 11.82
C ARG A 108 -31.20 54.93 12.32
N LYS A 109 -31.34 55.52 13.51
CA LYS A 109 -32.56 56.21 13.93
C LYS A 109 -32.87 57.31 12.91
N LEU A 110 -33.97 57.19 12.17
CA LEU A 110 -34.53 58.30 11.41
C LEU A 110 -35.53 59.06 12.31
N HIS A 111 -35.25 60.34 12.53
CA HIS A 111 -36.20 61.25 13.18
C HIS A 111 -37.39 61.51 12.26
N CYS A 112 -38.61 61.36 12.76
CA CYS A 112 -39.78 62.01 12.17
C CYS A 112 -39.79 63.48 12.61
N ALA A 113 -39.48 64.39 11.68
CA ALA A 113 -39.87 65.78 11.80
C ALA A 113 -41.31 65.94 11.27
N ARG A 114 -42.14 66.71 12.00
CA ARG A 114 -43.51 67.06 11.61
C ARG A 114 -43.59 68.56 11.33
N THR A 115 -43.99 68.94 10.12
CA THR A 115 -44.68 70.21 9.84
C THR A 115 -45.65 70.02 8.68
N GLU A 116 -46.82 70.65 8.76
CA GLU A 116 -47.89 70.69 7.74
C GLU A 116 -47.54 71.69 6.59
N ALA A 117 -48.23 71.84 5.44
CA ALA A 117 -49.50 71.33 4.89
C ALA A 117 -49.31 71.09 3.34
N SER A 118 -50.29 70.94 2.41
CA SER A 118 -51.76 71.12 2.41
C SER A 118 -52.48 70.34 1.27
N THR A 119 -53.77 70.63 1.07
CA THR A 119 -54.80 70.10 0.13
C THR A 119 -54.74 70.56 -1.35
N PRO A 120 -55.58 70.05 -2.30
CA PRO A 120 -56.51 68.89 -2.27
C PRO A 120 -56.39 67.88 -3.46
N GLN A 121 -57.22 66.81 -3.44
CA GLN A 121 -57.30 65.70 -4.41
C GLN A 121 -57.91 66.07 -5.80
N PRO A 122 -57.92 65.13 -6.77
CA PRO A 122 -59.14 64.32 -6.97
C PRO A 122 -58.93 62.80 -6.92
N GLU A 123 -60.04 62.07 -7.06
CA GLU A 123 -60.25 60.66 -6.66
C GLU A 123 -59.94 59.64 -7.78
N THR A 124 -59.25 58.54 -7.45
CA THR A 124 -59.33 57.21 -8.12
C THR A 124 -58.70 56.13 -7.23
N ASP A 125 -59.49 55.14 -6.78
CA ASP A 125 -59.12 53.79 -6.30
C ASP A 125 -57.83 53.59 -5.47
N THR A 126 -57.41 54.57 -4.68
CA THR A 126 -56.18 54.51 -3.88
C THR A 126 -56.25 53.54 -2.70
N GLU A 127 -57.45 53.23 -2.21
CA GLU A 127 -57.63 52.44 -0.99
C GLU A 127 -57.38 50.95 -1.21
N SER A 128 -57.84 50.39 -2.34
CA SER A 128 -57.59 48.98 -2.71
C SER A 128 -56.10 48.71 -2.92
N LEU A 129 -55.43 49.57 -3.71
CA LEU A 129 -53.99 49.45 -4.01
C LEU A 129 -53.09 49.67 -2.78
N ASN A 130 -53.53 50.48 -1.82
CA ASN A 130 -52.81 50.65 -0.55
C ASN A 130 -53.02 49.44 0.37
N SER A 131 -54.23 48.88 0.43
CA SER A 131 -54.53 47.64 1.16
C SER A 131 -53.70 46.47 0.65
N GLU A 132 -53.68 46.23 -0.67
CA GLU A 132 -52.87 45.18 -1.31
C GLU A 132 -51.36 45.39 -1.08
N LYS A 133 -50.85 46.62 -1.16
CA LYS A 133 -49.44 46.92 -0.83
C LYS A 133 -49.11 46.64 0.63
N GLN A 134 -50.03 46.97 1.54
CA GLN A 134 -49.85 46.78 2.98
C GLN A 134 -49.93 45.29 3.35
N GLU A 135 -50.79 44.51 2.69
CA GLU A 135 -50.85 43.06 2.82
C GLU A 135 -49.64 42.35 2.19
N ALA A 136 -49.17 42.80 1.02
CA ALA A 136 -47.95 42.30 0.39
C ALA A 136 -46.70 42.61 1.24
N ALA A 137 -46.61 43.79 1.85
CA ALA A 137 -45.55 44.14 2.80
C ALA A 137 -45.63 43.27 4.07
N ALA A 138 -46.83 43.01 4.60
CA ALA A 138 -47.03 42.12 5.73
C ALA A 138 -46.66 40.67 5.38
N ALA A 139 -47.02 40.17 4.20
CA ALA A 139 -46.64 38.85 3.71
C ALA A 139 -45.11 38.71 3.55
N LYS A 140 -44.44 39.72 2.97
CA LYS A 140 -42.98 39.77 2.88
C LYS A 140 -42.32 39.73 4.26
N CYS A 141 -42.83 40.50 5.22
CA CYS A 141 -42.34 40.50 6.60
C CYS A 141 -42.55 39.14 7.32
N ARG A 142 -43.64 38.42 7.01
CA ARG A 142 -43.87 37.06 7.52
C ARG A 142 -42.86 36.06 6.96
N GLU A 143 -42.59 36.09 5.65
CA GLU A 143 -41.63 35.17 5.04
C GLU A 143 -40.18 35.49 5.45
N GLU A 144 -39.81 36.76 5.56
CA GLU A 144 -38.50 37.19 6.07
C GLU A 144 -38.24 36.65 7.49
N LYS A 145 -39.23 36.79 8.40
CA LYS A 145 -39.16 36.17 9.74
C LYS A 145 -39.06 34.64 9.69
N ARG A 146 -39.78 33.99 8.78
CA ARG A 146 -39.76 32.53 8.62
C ARG A 146 -38.38 32.03 8.16
N LEU A 147 -37.74 32.75 7.24
CA LEU A 147 -36.37 32.48 6.81
C LEU A 147 -35.36 32.69 7.95
N ASP A 148 -35.53 33.75 8.74
CA ASP A 148 -34.70 34.04 9.91
C ASP A 148 -34.83 32.92 10.97
N TYR A 149 -36.04 32.49 11.31
CA TYR A 149 -36.28 31.33 12.18
C TYR A 149 -35.64 30.03 11.66
N MET A 150 -35.72 29.76 10.35
CA MET A 150 -35.07 28.59 9.74
C MET A 150 -33.54 28.69 9.78
N HIS A 151 -32.99 29.89 9.64
CA HIS A 151 -31.56 30.16 9.70
C HIS A 151 -31.04 29.99 11.14
N ASP A 152 -31.77 30.51 12.14
CA ASP A 152 -31.44 30.38 13.55
C ASP A 152 -31.58 28.94 14.08
N ASP A 153 -32.59 28.19 13.64
CA ASP A 153 -32.69 26.75 13.96
C ASP A 153 -31.52 25.98 13.35
N ARG A 154 -31.18 26.24 12.08
CA ARG A 154 -30.02 25.62 11.41
C ARG A 154 -28.70 25.96 12.12
N ILE A 155 -28.50 27.22 12.51
CA ILE A 155 -27.32 27.65 13.30
C ILE A 155 -27.31 26.95 14.65
N SER A 156 -28.45 26.83 15.33
CA SER A 156 -28.57 26.19 16.63
C SER A 156 -28.30 24.69 16.56
N HIS A 157 -28.77 24.02 15.50
CA HIS A 157 -28.48 22.63 15.20
C HIS A 157 -26.98 22.41 14.93
N LEU A 158 -26.37 23.23 14.07
CA LEU A 158 -24.93 23.18 13.76
C LEU A 158 -24.06 23.44 14.99
N LYS A 159 -24.44 24.39 15.85
CA LYS A 159 -23.78 24.64 17.14
C LYS A 159 -23.84 23.40 18.05
N LYS A 160 -25.01 22.76 18.19
CA LYS A 160 -25.17 21.51 18.96
C LYS A 160 -24.32 20.36 18.39
N GLN A 161 -24.31 20.17 17.08
CA GLN A 161 -23.46 19.15 16.43
C GLN A 161 -21.96 19.44 16.64
N THR A 162 -21.55 20.70 16.50
CA THR A 162 -20.15 21.12 16.69
C THR A 162 -19.69 20.95 18.15
N LEU A 163 -20.55 21.24 19.12
CA LEU A 163 -20.29 20.97 20.54
C LEU A 163 -20.13 19.46 20.78
N LYS A 164 -21.07 18.64 20.31
CA LYS A 164 -21.01 17.18 20.45
C LYS A 164 -19.74 16.59 19.82
N LEU A 165 -19.35 17.04 18.63
CA LEU A 165 -18.11 16.59 17.97
C LEU A 165 -16.86 17.01 18.76
N ARG A 166 -16.85 18.21 19.37
CA ARG A 166 -15.75 18.64 20.26
C ARG A 166 -15.68 17.77 21.52
N GLU A 167 -16.81 17.49 22.17
CA GLU A 167 -16.88 16.58 23.32
C GLU A 167 -16.40 15.16 22.97
N GLU A 168 -16.75 14.65 21.79
CA GLU A 168 -16.25 13.36 21.29
C GLU A 168 -14.74 13.38 21.03
N ILE A 169 -14.21 14.44 20.42
CA ILE A 169 -12.77 14.64 20.22
C ILE A 169 -12.05 14.72 21.57
N ASP A 170 -12.49 15.57 22.49
CA ASP A 170 -11.89 15.76 23.81
C ASP A 170 -11.89 14.44 24.61
N LYS A 171 -12.97 13.66 24.52
CA LYS A 171 -13.07 12.33 25.14
C LYS A 171 -12.12 11.30 24.52
N VAL A 172 -11.95 11.30 23.20
CA VAL A 172 -11.00 10.42 22.50
C VAL A 172 -9.56 10.84 22.79
N GLU A 173 -9.26 12.13 22.81
CA GLU A 173 -7.95 12.66 23.19
C GLU A 173 -7.60 12.41 24.65
N TYR A 174 -8.57 12.53 25.57
CA TYR A 174 -8.38 12.19 26.98
C TYR A 174 -7.99 10.73 27.12
N ARG A 175 -8.75 9.82 26.49
CA ARG A 175 -8.42 8.38 26.46
C ARG A 175 -7.06 8.10 25.82
N ARG A 176 -6.70 8.81 24.74
CA ARG A 176 -5.38 8.68 24.09
C ARG A 176 -4.25 9.12 25.03
N ARG A 177 -4.44 10.22 25.76
CA ARG A 177 -3.50 10.74 26.77
C ARG A 177 -3.37 9.78 27.95
N GLU A 178 -4.48 9.25 28.45
CA GLU A 178 -4.52 8.25 29.52
C GLU A 178 -3.77 6.96 29.13
N ILE A 179 -4.03 6.41 27.95
CA ILE A 179 -3.31 5.25 27.40
C ILE A 179 -1.81 5.57 27.22
N SER A 180 -1.47 6.76 26.73
CA SER A 180 -0.08 7.20 26.52
C SER A 180 0.68 7.55 27.81
N ALA A 181 -0.03 7.77 28.92
CA ALA A 181 0.55 8.08 30.23
C ALA A 181 0.82 6.82 31.07
N LEU A 182 0.27 5.67 30.67
CA LEU A 182 0.66 4.39 31.25
C LEU A 182 2.15 4.13 30.95
N PRO A 183 2.95 3.67 31.92
CA PRO A 183 4.34 3.32 31.67
C PRO A 183 4.39 2.26 30.57
N ALA A 184 5.26 2.47 29.57
CA ALA A 184 5.34 1.67 28.36
C ALA A 184 5.55 0.18 28.68
N ARG A 185 4.45 -0.56 28.82
CA ARG A 185 4.44 -2.00 28.76
C ARG A 185 4.85 -2.33 27.33
N HIS A 186 6.11 -2.72 27.14
CA HIS A 186 6.61 -3.26 25.88
C HIS A 186 5.63 -4.34 25.41
N ASN A 187 4.75 -3.95 24.50
CA ASN A 187 3.76 -4.80 23.89
C ASN A 187 4.30 -5.20 22.51
N GLY A 188 3.80 -6.30 21.96
CA GLY A 188 4.30 -6.79 20.67
C GLY A 188 4.26 -5.74 19.55
N TRP A 189 3.34 -4.77 19.59
CA TRP A 189 3.24 -3.73 18.56
C TRP A 189 4.45 -2.79 18.56
N ASP A 190 4.79 -2.22 19.72
CA ASP A 190 5.94 -1.32 19.85
C ASP A 190 7.24 -2.04 19.43
N VAL A 191 7.38 -3.31 19.85
CA VAL A 191 8.53 -4.15 19.52
C VAL A 191 8.59 -4.47 18.02
N ALA A 192 7.46 -4.80 17.37
CA ALA A 192 7.42 -5.04 15.93
C ALA A 192 7.76 -3.77 15.13
N VAL A 193 7.21 -2.62 15.53
CA VAL A 193 7.52 -1.33 14.91
C VAL A 193 9.01 -0.98 15.07
N GLU A 194 9.60 -1.23 16.24
CA GLU A 194 11.04 -1.04 16.48
C GLU A 194 11.90 -2.00 15.64
N TYR A 195 11.50 -3.28 15.54
CA TYR A 195 12.14 -4.28 14.69
C TYR A 195 12.21 -3.82 13.23
N PHE A 196 11.09 -3.41 12.62
CA PHE A 196 11.10 -2.93 11.23
C PHE A 196 11.87 -1.62 11.05
N LYS A 197 11.87 -0.71 12.02
CA LYS A 197 12.72 0.50 11.97
C LYS A 197 14.21 0.12 11.96
N LEU A 198 14.61 -0.82 12.81
CA LEU A 198 16.00 -1.21 13.02
C LEU A 198 16.56 -2.06 11.86
N PHE A 199 15.72 -2.85 11.20
CA PHE A 199 16.08 -3.66 10.02
C PHE A 199 15.60 -3.06 8.69
N ARG A 200 15.11 -1.80 8.65
CA ARG A 200 14.58 -1.13 7.45
C ARG A 200 15.50 -1.24 6.23
N TYR A 201 16.81 -1.11 6.43
CA TYR A 201 17.81 -1.22 5.36
C TYR A 201 18.66 -2.50 5.47
N GLY A 202 18.13 -3.51 6.15
CA GLY A 202 18.81 -4.76 6.50
C GLY A 202 19.86 -4.61 7.61
N LEU A 203 20.96 -5.38 7.54
CA LEU A 203 22.03 -5.32 8.54
C LEU A 203 22.86 -4.04 8.40
N GLN A 204 22.91 -3.27 9.48
CA GLN A 204 23.65 -2.00 9.53
C GLN A 204 25.08 -2.25 10.01
N SER A 205 26.01 -2.43 9.07
CA SER A 205 27.43 -2.58 9.41
C SER A 205 28.00 -1.24 9.88
N ARG A 206 28.33 -1.13 11.18
CA ARG A 206 29.02 0.05 11.73
C ARG A 206 30.53 -0.09 11.55
N GLY A 207 31.08 0.57 10.54
CA GLY A 207 32.52 0.74 10.35
C GLY A 207 32.96 0.80 8.89
N ARG A 208 34.24 1.11 8.64
CA ARG A 208 34.86 1.12 7.29
C ARG A 208 35.09 -0.29 6.69
N SER A 209 34.49 -1.34 7.25
CA SER A 209 34.70 -2.71 6.79
C SER A 209 33.75 -3.06 5.65
N THR A 210 34.27 -3.69 4.60
CA THR A 210 33.49 -4.24 3.48
C THR A 210 32.65 -5.47 3.86
N ILE A 211 32.77 -5.95 5.11
CA ILE A 211 32.03 -7.10 5.63
C ILE A 211 30.70 -6.61 6.22
N ILE A 212 29.58 -7.08 5.67
CA ILE A 212 28.27 -6.86 6.28
C ILE A 212 28.14 -7.71 7.54
N LYS A 213 27.98 -7.02 8.67
CA LYS A 213 27.69 -7.55 10.00
C LYS A 213 26.48 -6.80 10.58
N HIS A 214 25.85 -7.38 11.58
CA HIS A 214 24.87 -6.66 12.40
C HIS A 214 25.58 -5.59 13.23
N SER A 215 24.85 -4.53 13.60
CA SER A 215 25.29 -3.64 14.67
C SER A 215 25.09 -4.30 16.05
N ASP A 216 25.82 -3.84 17.06
CA ASP A 216 25.60 -4.27 18.44
C ASP A 216 24.17 -3.93 18.91
N GLU A 217 23.60 -2.82 18.42
CA GLU A 217 22.20 -2.43 18.64
C GLU A 217 21.22 -3.46 18.04
N GLN A 218 21.46 -3.93 16.81
CA GLN A 218 20.66 -4.99 16.19
C GLN A 218 20.71 -6.29 17.01
N LEU A 219 21.90 -6.74 17.43
CA LEU A 219 22.03 -7.97 18.23
C LEU A 219 21.42 -7.81 19.64
N ALA A 220 21.66 -6.68 20.31
CA ALA A 220 21.11 -6.41 21.64
C ALA A 220 19.58 -6.30 21.61
N PHE A 221 19.01 -5.67 20.59
CA PHE A 221 17.57 -5.62 20.38
C PHE A 221 16.97 -7.03 20.25
N LEU A 222 17.52 -7.88 19.38
CA LEU A 222 17.03 -9.25 19.20
C LEU A 222 17.11 -10.07 20.50
N ARG A 223 18.22 -9.96 21.25
CA ARG A 223 18.39 -10.63 22.55
C ARG A 223 17.41 -10.16 23.62
N LYS A 224 16.97 -8.90 23.56
CA LYS A 224 16.00 -8.32 24.50
C LYS A 224 14.55 -8.69 24.16
N THR A 225 14.23 -8.83 22.86
CA THR A 225 12.83 -8.85 22.38
C THR A 225 12.37 -10.16 21.75
N MET A 226 13.29 -11.09 21.48
CA MET A 226 13.02 -12.37 20.84
C MET A 226 13.48 -13.50 21.75
N SER A 227 12.68 -14.55 21.87
CA SER A 227 13.08 -15.79 22.55
C SER A 227 14.43 -16.29 22.01
N PRO A 228 15.34 -16.84 22.85
CA PRO A 228 16.58 -17.46 22.37
C PRO A 228 16.34 -18.51 21.28
N ASN A 229 15.19 -19.19 21.36
CA ASN A 229 14.74 -20.23 20.45
C ASN A 229 13.61 -19.75 19.52
N VAL A 230 13.60 -18.45 19.15
CA VAL A 230 12.61 -17.86 18.24
C VAL A 230 12.54 -18.64 16.91
N VAL A 231 11.36 -19.08 16.52
CA VAL A 231 11.13 -19.84 15.28
C VAL A 231 11.04 -18.89 14.08
N LEU A 232 11.75 -19.21 12.99
CA LEU A 232 11.73 -18.47 11.73
C LEU A 232 11.34 -19.39 10.57
N ASN A 233 11.05 -18.81 9.40
CA ASN A 233 10.76 -19.55 8.18
C ASN A 233 11.77 -20.67 7.86
N THR A 234 13.06 -20.39 8.07
CA THR A 234 14.16 -21.29 7.69
C THR A 234 15.16 -21.44 8.85
N GLY A 235 14.67 -21.83 10.03
CA GLY A 235 15.50 -22.18 11.18
C GLY A 235 15.01 -21.59 12.50
N GLN A 236 15.92 -21.53 13.47
CA GLN A 236 15.60 -21.11 14.84
C GLN A 236 16.73 -20.27 15.45
N GLY A 237 16.35 -19.34 16.33
CA GLY A 237 17.25 -18.53 17.14
C GLY A 237 17.83 -17.30 16.43
N HIS A 238 18.49 -16.44 17.21
CA HIS A 238 18.97 -15.13 16.75
C HIS A 238 19.95 -15.24 15.56
N ASP A 239 20.81 -16.25 15.55
CA ASP A 239 21.76 -16.47 14.45
C ASP A 239 21.06 -16.81 13.12
N ALA A 240 19.94 -17.53 13.13
CA ALA A 240 19.18 -17.83 11.90
C ALA A 240 18.52 -16.56 11.33
N MET A 241 18.00 -15.69 12.20
CA MET A 241 17.45 -14.40 11.81
C MET A 241 18.54 -13.46 11.26
N LEU A 242 19.69 -13.40 11.91
CA LEU A 242 20.82 -12.60 11.47
C LEU A 242 21.44 -13.12 10.16
N ARG A 243 21.49 -14.45 9.94
CA ARG A 243 21.85 -15.04 8.64
C ARG A 243 20.87 -14.61 7.55
N SER A 244 19.57 -14.65 7.82
CA SER A 244 18.53 -14.27 6.84
C SER A 244 18.67 -12.81 6.40
N TRP A 245 18.81 -11.88 7.35
CA TRP A 245 19.09 -10.48 7.04
C TRP A 245 20.44 -10.26 6.35
N LYS A 246 21.48 -11.01 6.74
CA LYS A 246 22.80 -10.97 6.09
C LYS A 246 22.70 -11.38 4.61
N CYS A 247 21.88 -12.38 4.26
CA CYS A 247 21.64 -12.79 2.88
C CYS A 247 20.96 -11.67 2.07
N ILE A 248 19.88 -11.06 2.59
CA ILE A 248 19.21 -9.93 1.91
C ILE A 248 20.21 -8.80 1.68
N SER A 249 20.91 -8.34 2.73
CA SER A 249 21.86 -7.22 2.65
C SER A 249 23.10 -7.50 1.81
N LEU A 250 23.59 -8.74 1.74
CA LEU A 250 24.76 -9.08 0.93
C LEU A 250 24.42 -9.29 -0.54
N TRP A 251 23.25 -9.84 -0.85
CA TRP A 251 22.95 -10.28 -2.21
C TRP A 251 22.14 -9.26 -3.00
N PHE A 252 21.38 -8.39 -2.34
CA PHE A 252 20.64 -7.30 -2.98
C PHE A 252 21.24 -5.94 -2.64
N LYS A 253 21.05 -4.97 -3.55
CA LYS A 253 21.40 -3.56 -3.34
C LYS A 253 20.14 -2.76 -3.00
N ASP A 254 20.29 -1.60 -2.36
CA ASP A 254 19.21 -0.64 -2.08
C ASP A 254 18.00 -1.27 -1.34
N VAL A 255 18.30 -2.21 -0.45
CA VAL A 255 17.31 -2.92 0.38
C VAL A 255 16.53 -1.92 1.23
N GLU A 256 15.21 -1.94 1.12
CA GLU A 256 14.32 -1.13 1.95
C GLU A 256 13.05 -1.92 2.31
N VAL A 257 12.77 -2.07 3.61
CA VAL A 257 11.57 -2.71 4.14
C VAL A 257 10.72 -1.68 4.87
N LYS A 258 9.48 -1.48 4.41
CA LYS A 258 8.49 -0.60 5.03
C LYS A 258 7.35 -1.43 5.61
N VAL A 259 6.70 -0.88 6.64
CA VAL A 259 5.44 -1.41 7.18
C VAL A 259 4.31 -0.54 6.62
N GLU A 260 3.40 -1.15 5.87
CA GLU A 260 2.16 -0.50 5.39
C GLU A 260 1.11 -0.48 6.49
N GLY A 261 1.03 -1.56 7.27
CA GLY A 261 0.08 -1.72 8.36
C GLY A 261 0.52 -2.80 9.33
N LEU A 262 -0.04 -2.75 10.53
CA LEU A 262 0.15 -3.73 11.60
C LEU A 262 -1.25 -4.01 12.17
N ASP A 263 -1.60 -5.28 12.36
CA ASP A 263 -2.90 -5.68 12.88
C ASP A 263 -2.79 -6.95 13.75
N ARG A 264 -3.87 -7.37 14.41
CA ARG A 264 -3.99 -8.68 15.05
C ARG A 264 -4.86 -9.61 14.23
N SER A 265 -4.35 -10.81 13.98
CA SER A 265 -5.14 -11.87 13.38
C SER A 265 -6.25 -12.34 14.32
N ALA A 266 -7.25 -13.05 13.78
CA ALA A 266 -8.29 -13.71 14.56
C ALA A 266 -7.74 -14.77 15.54
N ALA A 267 -6.52 -15.27 15.32
CA ALA A 267 -5.83 -16.20 16.23
C ALA A 267 -5.08 -15.48 17.37
N GLY A 268 -5.06 -14.14 17.39
CA GLY A 268 -4.36 -13.32 18.39
C GLY A 268 -2.90 -13.03 18.07
N SER A 269 -2.36 -13.60 17.00
CA SER A 269 -1.01 -13.29 16.50
C SER A 269 -0.94 -11.88 15.91
N LEU A 270 0.24 -11.27 15.92
CA LEU A 270 0.47 -9.94 15.39
C LEU A 270 0.93 -10.05 13.93
N GLU A 271 0.30 -9.33 13.01
CA GLU A 271 0.57 -9.43 11.58
C GLU A 271 0.93 -8.06 10.98
N ALA A 272 2.11 -7.98 10.35
CA ALA A 272 2.61 -6.78 9.69
C ALA A 272 2.50 -6.92 8.17
N ILE A 273 1.78 -6.02 7.51
CA ILE A 273 1.80 -5.89 6.05
C ILE A 273 3.03 -5.06 5.68
N THR A 274 3.87 -5.59 4.80
CA THR A 274 5.17 -4.98 4.46
C THR A 274 5.34 -4.74 2.96
N GLU A 275 6.13 -3.73 2.62
CA GLU A 275 6.66 -3.51 1.27
C GLU A 275 8.18 -3.70 1.35
N THR A 276 8.72 -4.68 0.63
CA THR A 276 10.17 -4.92 0.51
C THR A 276 10.65 -4.53 -0.89
N SER A 277 11.45 -3.48 -0.97
CA SER A 277 12.18 -3.06 -2.17
C SER A 277 13.60 -3.62 -2.18
N VAL A 278 14.05 -4.14 -3.33
CA VAL A 278 15.43 -4.57 -3.56
C VAL A 278 15.87 -4.30 -5.00
N THR A 279 17.14 -3.95 -5.21
CA THR A 279 17.75 -3.82 -6.56
C THR A 279 18.59 -5.06 -6.89
N VAL A 280 18.32 -5.67 -8.03
CA VAL A 280 19.08 -6.79 -8.59
C VAL A 280 20.39 -6.29 -9.19
N THR A 281 21.49 -6.96 -8.88
CA THR A 281 22.84 -6.66 -9.34
C THR A 281 23.52 -7.93 -9.88
N GLU A 282 24.68 -7.78 -10.51
CA GLU A 282 25.52 -8.92 -10.90
C GLU A 282 25.86 -9.84 -9.70
N ARG A 283 26.01 -9.26 -8.50
CA ARG A 283 26.18 -10.00 -7.25
C ARG A 283 24.91 -10.78 -6.87
N THR A 284 23.73 -10.20 -7.08
CA THR A 284 22.44 -10.88 -6.89
C THR A 284 22.34 -12.09 -7.80
N LEU A 285 22.60 -11.91 -9.10
CA LEU A 285 22.59 -13.00 -10.07
C LEU A 285 23.55 -14.13 -9.64
N ARG A 286 24.79 -13.80 -9.26
CA ARG A 286 25.80 -14.79 -8.81
C ARG A 286 25.41 -15.61 -7.59
N ASN A 287 24.61 -15.07 -6.67
CA ASN A 287 24.32 -15.72 -5.38
C ASN A 287 22.89 -16.27 -5.28
N VAL A 288 21.93 -15.65 -5.99
CA VAL A 288 20.50 -15.94 -5.92
C VAL A 288 20.00 -16.68 -7.15
N PHE A 289 20.55 -16.39 -8.33
CA PHE A 289 20.17 -16.98 -9.62
C PHE A 289 21.40 -17.51 -10.41
N PRO A 290 22.28 -18.31 -9.79
CA PRO A 290 23.61 -18.61 -10.33
C PRO A 290 23.56 -19.33 -11.69
N HIS A 291 22.49 -20.09 -11.95
CA HIS A 291 22.27 -20.80 -13.22
C HIS A 291 22.05 -19.86 -14.41
N LEU A 292 21.56 -18.64 -14.20
CA LEU A 292 21.31 -17.67 -15.26
C LEU A 292 22.60 -17.09 -15.87
N ILE A 293 23.73 -17.15 -15.14
CA ILE A 293 25.04 -16.67 -15.60
C ILE A 293 25.75 -17.71 -16.49
N SER A 294 25.19 -18.91 -16.66
CA SER A 294 25.75 -19.91 -17.57
C SER A 294 25.74 -19.39 -19.01
N ARG A 295 26.90 -19.48 -19.69
CA ARG A 295 27.26 -18.67 -20.88
C ARG A 295 26.46 -18.96 -22.17
N ASN A 296 25.43 -19.81 -22.12
CA ASN A 296 24.75 -20.34 -23.30
C ASN A 296 23.21 -20.24 -23.19
N GLY A 297 22.56 -19.60 -24.16
CA GLY A 297 21.10 -19.64 -24.37
C GLY A 297 20.27 -18.59 -23.61
N THR A 298 18.96 -18.83 -23.55
CA THR A 298 17.90 -17.95 -22.99
C THR A 298 18.20 -17.46 -21.57
N ASN A 299 18.88 -18.28 -20.77
CA ASN A 299 19.33 -17.93 -19.42
C ASN A 299 20.10 -16.60 -19.35
N CYS A 300 20.90 -16.27 -20.36
CA CYS A 300 21.65 -15.01 -20.42
C CYS A 300 20.72 -13.81 -20.66
N GLU A 301 19.71 -13.96 -21.51
CA GLU A 301 18.70 -12.92 -21.78
C GLU A 301 17.88 -12.64 -20.52
N LEU A 302 17.51 -13.68 -19.76
CA LEU A 302 16.85 -13.54 -18.45
C LEU A 302 17.76 -12.83 -17.43
N ALA A 303 19.06 -13.16 -17.39
CA ALA A 303 20.02 -12.47 -16.52
C ALA A 303 20.09 -10.97 -16.84
N GLU A 304 20.11 -10.59 -18.12
CA GLU A 304 20.14 -9.20 -18.59
C GLU A 304 18.83 -8.46 -18.30
N GLN A 305 17.67 -9.10 -18.48
CA GLN A 305 16.37 -8.50 -18.16
C GLN A 305 16.24 -8.16 -16.67
N LEU A 306 16.75 -9.02 -15.79
CA LEU A 306 16.75 -8.84 -14.33
C LEU A 306 17.80 -7.83 -13.85
N LEU A 307 18.94 -7.70 -14.53
CA LEU A 307 20.07 -6.89 -14.06
C LEU A 307 19.69 -5.40 -13.92
N GLY A 308 20.01 -4.81 -12.77
CA GLY A 308 19.74 -3.39 -12.47
C GLY A 308 18.27 -3.07 -12.16
N ARG A 309 17.36 -4.04 -12.20
CA ARG A 309 15.94 -3.82 -11.90
C ARG A 309 15.72 -3.66 -10.39
N ARG A 310 14.88 -2.68 -10.03
CA ARG A 310 14.31 -2.57 -8.69
C ARG A 310 13.02 -3.36 -8.62
N ILE A 311 13.01 -4.39 -7.80
CA ILE A 311 11.87 -5.26 -7.50
C ILE A 311 11.21 -4.73 -6.22
N VAL A 312 9.87 -4.70 -6.22
CA VAL A 312 9.06 -4.36 -5.05
C VAL A 312 8.11 -5.52 -4.78
N MET A 313 8.17 -6.05 -3.55
CA MET A 313 7.42 -7.22 -3.11
C MET A 313 6.50 -6.82 -1.97
N ARG A 314 5.23 -7.22 -2.03
CA ARG A 314 4.31 -7.10 -0.89
C ARG A 314 4.48 -8.33 0.00
N GLY A 315 4.44 -8.13 1.31
CA GLY A 315 4.71 -9.17 2.28
C GLY A 315 3.79 -9.14 3.50
N LEU A 316 3.81 -10.24 4.23
CA LEU A 316 3.11 -10.44 5.49
C LEU A 316 4.08 -11.08 6.47
N THR A 317 4.33 -10.42 7.61
CA THR A 317 5.13 -10.98 8.70
C THR A 317 4.24 -11.22 9.91
N ARG A 318 4.04 -12.49 10.25
CA ARG A 318 3.35 -12.92 11.46
C ARG A 318 4.34 -13.08 12.60
N PHE A 319 3.99 -12.54 13.75
CA PHE A 319 4.73 -12.64 15.00
C PHE A 319 3.86 -13.30 16.08
N GLU A 320 4.41 -14.31 16.76
CA GLU A 320 3.78 -14.92 17.93
C GLU A 320 4.41 -14.33 19.21
N TRP A 321 3.59 -13.70 20.05
CA TRP A 321 4.03 -12.96 21.23
C TRP A 321 3.70 -13.72 22.53
N ASP A 322 4.73 -14.08 23.30
CA ASP A 322 4.52 -14.58 24.66
C ASP A 322 4.34 -13.41 25.63
N SER A 323 3.17 -13.34 26.25
CA SER A 323 2.84 -12.32 27.25
C SER A 323 3.51 -12.55 28.61
N ALA A 324 3.94 -13.79 28.92
CA ALA A 324 4.66 -14.10 30.15
C ALA A 324 6.13 -13.66 30.07
N SER A 325 6.85 -14.12 29.04
CA SER A 325 8.27 -13.76 28.82
C SER A 325 8.46 -12.38 28.17
N ARG A 326 7.38 -11.75 27.67
CA ARG A 326 7.38 -10.45 26.96
C ARG A 326 8.35 -10.41 25.78
N CYS A 327 8.33 -11.47 24.97
CA CYS A 327 9.17 -11.59 23.79
C CYS A 327 8.43 -12.33 22.67
N PHE A 328 8.91 -12.20 21.45
CA PHE A 328 8.41 -13.00 20.33
C PHE A 328 9.00 -14.42 20.35
N THR A 329 8.13 -15.42 20.21
CA THR A 329 8.48 -16.84 20.11
C THR A 329 8.56 -17.34 18.67
N SER A 330 7.92 -16.64 17.73
CA SER A 330 8.03 -16.91 16.30
C SER A 330 7.94 -15.63 15.46
N VAL A 331 8.66 -15.60 14.33
CA VAL A 331 8.64 -14.55 13.31
C VAL A 331 8.64 -15.22 11.94
N ILE A 332 7.47 -15.31 11.30
CA ILE A 332 7.28 -15.94 9.98
C ILE A 332 6.92 -14.86 8.96
N ALA A 333 7.82 -14.58 8.03
CA ALA A 333 7.65 -13.59 6.97
C ALA A 333 7.43 -14.25 5.61
N HIS A 334 6.46 -13.79 4.84
CA HIS A 334 6.31 -14.12 3.42
C HIS A 334 6.44 -12.84 2.60
N SER A 335 6.98 -12.91 1.38
CA SER A 335 6.98 -11.78 0.44
C SER A 335 6.84 -12.27 -0.99
N ASP A 336 5.92 -11.65 -1.73
CA ASP A 336 5.59 -12.04 -3.10
C ASP A 336 6.67 -11.55 -4.07
N LEU A 337 7.65 -12.42 -4.36
CA LEU A 337 8.61 -12.23 -5.46
C LEU A 337 8.04 -12.76 -6.79
N LEU A 338 7.04 -13.64 -6.77
CA LEU A 338 6.45 -14.21 -8.00
C LEU A 338 5.82 -13.14 -8.88
N THR A 339 4.93 -12.33 -8.32
CA THR A 339 4.17 -11.30 -9.04
C THR A 339 5.06 -10.24 -9.70
N PRO A 340 6.05 -9.61 -9.04
CA PRO A 340 6.92 -8.64 -9.72
C PRO A 340 7.81 -9.29 -10.78
N MET A 341 8.21 -10.55 -10.62
CA MET A 341 8.99 -11.27 -11.63
C MET A 341 8.13 -11.58 -12.87
N LEU A 342 6.86 -11.96 -12.69
CA LEU A 342 5.92 -12.17 -13.79
C LEU A 342 5.64 -10.86 -14.57
N HIS A 343 5.48 -9.74 -13.88
CA HIS A 343 5.34 -8.43 -14.53
C HIS A 343 6.60 -7.99 -15.29
N LEU A 344 7.79 -8.41 -14.84
CA LEU A 344 9.07 -8.04 -15.44
C LEU A 344 9.42 -8.88 -16.67
N LEU A 345 9.15 -10.19 -16.64
CA LEU A 345 9.49 -11.15 -17.71
C LEU A 345 8.32 -11.36 -18.70
N GLY A 346 7.08 -11.05 -18.29
CA GLY A 346 5.89 -11.06 -19.15
C GLY A 346 5.29 -12.43 -19.47
N ASN A 347 5.90 -13.53 -19.03
CA ASN A 347 5.40 -14.90 -19.23
C ASN A 347 5.78 -15.83 -18.05
N VAL A 348 5.12 -16.99 -17.96
CA VAL A 348 5.25 -17.89 -16.80
C VAL A 348 6.43 -18.87 -16.97
N GLU A 349 6.75 -19.21 -18.20
CA GLU A 349 7.82 -20.14 -18.60
C GLU A 349 9.20 -19.61 -18.20
N ASP A 350 9.46 -18.33 -18.43
CA ASP A 350 10.69 -17.64 -18.04
C ASP A 350 10.78 -17.44 -16.53
N VAL A 351 9.67 -17.10 -15.87
CA VAL A 351 9.60 -17.04 -14.40
C VAL A 351 9.94 -18.42 -13.79
N ALA A 352 9.42 -19.50 -14.37
CA ALA A 352 9.75 -20.86 -13.95
C ALA A 352 11.23 -21.21 -14.17
N GLN A 353 11.84 -20.80 -15.29
CA GLN A 353 13.28 -20.94 -15.54
C GLN A 353 14.12 -20.18 -14.49
N VAL A 354 13.74 -18.94 -14.15
CA VAL A 354 14.43 -18.16 -13.12
C VAL A 354 14.37 -18.84 -11.75
N PHE A 355 13.23 -19.42 -11.34
CA PHE A 355 13.08 -20.08 -10.04
C PHE A 355 13.53 -21.55 -9.98
N GLN A 356 13.90 -22.17 -11.10
CA GLN A 356 14.18 -23.61 -11.19
C GLN A 356 15.38 -24.04 -10.32
N ARG A 357 16.44 -23.23 -10.31
CA ARG A 357 17.70 -23.49 -9.58
C ARG A 357 18.17 -22.27 -8.76
N SER A 358 17.24 -21.39 -8.42
CA SER A 358 17.49 -20.23 -7.58
C SER A 358 17.68 -20.60 -6.11
N SER A 359 18.53 -19.84 -5.41
CA SER A 359 18.72 -19.92 -3.96
C SER A 359 17.51 -19.37 -3.17
N VAL A 360 16.58 -18.70 -3.86
CA VAL A 360 15.36 -18.11 -3.30
C VAL A 360 14.10 -18.76 -3.91
N THR A 361 13.02 -18.86 -3.15
CA THR A 361 11.70 -19.30 -3.61
C THR A 361 10.83 -18.12 -4.10
N PRO A 362 9.69 -18.37 -4.77
CA PRO A 362 8.79 -17.31 -5.22
C PRO A 362 8.11 -16.52 -4.08
N ASP A 363 8.05 -17.07 -2.86
CA ASP A 363 7.60 -16.40 -1.63
C ASP A 363 8.77 -15.77 -0.80
N PHE A 364 9.89 -15.52 -1.49
CA PHE A 364 11.10 -14.86 -1.00
C PHE A 364 11.82 -15.56 0.17
N GLN A 365 11.73 -16.89 0.25
CA GLN A 365 12.43 -17.69 1.25
C GLN A 365 13.75 -18.25 0.72
N TRP A 366 14.73 -18.38 1.60
CA TRP A 366 15.98 -19.04 1.26
C TRP A 366 15.78 -20.54 1.17
N ARG A 367 16.08 -21.15 0.02
CA ARG A 367 16.30 -22.59 -0.03
C ARG A 367 17.48 -22.91 0.87
N SER A 368 17.40 -24.01 1.63
CA SER A 368 18.47 -24.40 2.56
C SER A 368 19.81 -24.42 1.84
N MET A 369 20.73 -23.53 2.24
CA MET A 369 22.11 -23.55 1.77
C MET A 369 22.76 -24.80 2.37
N VAL A 370 22.89 -25.83 1.53
CA VAL A 370 23.60 -27.09 1.83
C VAL A 370 25.10 -26.84 1.73
#